data_AF-A0A8B6EQZ5-F1
#
_entry.id   AF-A0A8B6EQZ5-F1
#
_cell.length_a   1.000
_cell.length_b   1.000
_cell.length_c   1.000
_cell.angle_alpha   90.00
_cell.angle_beta   90.00
_cell.angle_gamma   90.00
#
_symmetry.space_group_name_H-M   'P 1'
#
loop_
_entity.id
_entity.type
_entity.pdbx_description
1 polymer ?
#
loop_
_entity_poly.entity_id
_entity_poly.type
_entity_poly.pdbx_seq_one_letter_code
_entity_poly.pdbx_strand_id
1 'polypeptide(L)'
;MNFGGIGFLIGHEYAHGFDVIGMKFDWNGLIRRYWSDKSAIKFADKADCYVRQYSQYYIPEADLYVTNGIKTLNENLCDNMGVKAAFYAYKKFQRDRNISEKVPGLPFTEDQLFFINMAR
;
A
#
# COMPACT_ATOMS: atom_id res chain seq x y z
N MET A 1 2.11 4.52 16.89
CA MET A 1 1.86 5.65 15.94
C MET A 1 2.78 5.63 14.73
N ASN A 2 4.11 5.74 14.87
CA ASN A 2 5.08 5.86 13.75
C ASN A 2 4.88 4.89 12.57
N PHE A 3 4.51 3.63 12.84
CA PHE A 3 4.26 2.65 11.79
C PHE A 3 3.10 3.02 10.86
N GLY A 4 2.04 3.68 11.37
CA GLY A 4 0.90 4.11 10.56
C GLY A 4 1.22 5.32 9.67
N GLY A 5 2.14 6.20 10.11
CA GLY A 5 2.63 7.33 9.34
C GLY A 5 3.86 7.00 8.49
N ILE A 6 5.06 7.22 9.04
CA ILE A 6 6.31 7.02 8.29
C ILE A 6 6.54 5.55 7.88
N GLY A 7 6.06 4.58 8.66
CA GLY A 7 6.15 3.18 8.29
C GLY A 7 5.34 2.84 7.02
N PHE A 8 4.13 3.40 6.90
CA PHE A 8 3.32 3.33 5.68
C PHE A 8 4.05 3.94 4.50
N LEU A 9 4.58 5.17 4.65
CA LEU A 9 5.30 5.87 3.58
C LEU A 9 6.51 5.08 3.10
N ILE A 10 7.34 4.57 4.01
CA ILE A 10 8.48 3.71 3.63
C ILE A 10 8.01 2.47 2.88
N GLY A 11 6.91 1.84 3.32
CA GLY A 11 6.33 0.69 2.64
C GLY A 11 5.81 1.00 1.24
N HIS A 12 5.19 2.18 1.06
CA HIS A 12 4.71 2.69 -0.21
C HIS A 12 5.89 2.91 -1.18
N GLU A 13 6.91 3.65 -0.76
CA GLU A 13 8.10 3.92 -1.61
C GLU A 13 8.88 2.65 -1.95
N TYR A 14 8.96 1.71 -1.01
CA TYR A 14 9.55 0.41 -1.27
C TYR A 14 8.74 -0.39 -2.31
N ALA A 15 7.41 -0.28 -2.28
CA ALA A 15 6.53 -0.97 -3.21
C ALA A 15 6.64 -0.44 -4.65
N HIS A 16 7.07 0.82 -4.85
CA HIS A 16 7.32 1.36 -6.19
C HIS A 16 8.39 0.58 -6.97
N GLY A 17 9.32 -0.09 -6.29
CA GLY A 17 10.25 -1.01 -6.94
C GLY A 17 9.60 -2.24 -7.59
N PHE A 18 8.32 -2.51 -7.28
CA PHE A 18 7.58 -3.71 -7.68
C PHE A 18 6.21 -3.41 -8.31
N ASP A 19 5.88 -2.13 -8.53
CA ASP A 19 4.64 -1.72 -9.19
C ASP A 19 4.67 -2.02 -10.71
N VAL A 20 3.66 -1.56 -11.45
CA VAL A 20 3.57 -1.80 -12.91
C VAL A 20 4.74 -1.21 -13.72
N ILE A 21 5.42 -0.19 -13.17
CA ILE A 21 6.61 0.43 -13.74
C ILE A 21 7.87 -0.24 -13.18
N GLY A 22 7.99 -0.33 -11.85
CA GLY A 22 9.13 -0.88 -11.11
C GLY A 22 9.46 -2.31 -11.48
N MET A 23 8.44 -3.14 -11.77
CA MET A 23 8.67 -4.52 -12.23
C MET A 23 9.49 -4.63 -13.53
N LYS A 24 9.67 -3.53 -14.27
CA LYS A 24 10.50 -3.48 -15.49
C LYS A 24 11.98 -3.25 -15.21
N PHE A 25 12.33 -2.80 -14.01
CA PHE A 25 13.69 -2.44 -13.61
C PHE A 25 14.31 -3.53 -12.74
N ASP A 26 15.55 -3.92 -13.05
CA ASP A 26 16.33 -4.82 -12.20
C ASP A 26 16.91 -4.08 -10.97
N TRP A 27 17.65 -4.80 -10.12
CA TRP A 27 18.28 -4.27 -8.91
C TRP A 27 19.34 -3.18 -9.17
N ASN A 28 19.79 -2.98 -10.42
CA ASN A 28 20.68 -1.90 -10.82
C ASN A 28 19.92 -0.72 -11.45
N GLY A 29 18.59 -0.78 -11.54
CA GLY A 29 17.79 0.23 -12.22
C GLY A 29 17.82 0.14 -13.75
N LEU A 30 18.16 -1.04 -14.31
CA LEU A 30 18.15 -1.25 -15.76
C LEU A 30 16.85 -1.92 -16.21
N ILE A 31 16.31 -1.49 -17.36
CA ILE A 31 15.14 -2.13 -17.97
C ILE A 31 15.51 -3.54 -18.41
N ARG A 32 14.96 -4.55 -17.73
CA ARG A 32 15.17 -5.97 -18.04
C ARG A 32 13.91 -6.77 -17.77
N ARG A 33 13.70 -7.82 -18.56
CA ARG A 33 12.68 -8.85 -18.26
C ARG A 33 13.29 -9.88 -17.32
N TYR A 34 13.14 -9.67 -16.01
CA TYR A 34 13.61 -10.62 -14.98
C TYR A 34 12.46 -11.39 -14.31
N TRP A 35 11.21 -10.99 -14.54
CA TRP A 35 10.02 -11.74 -14.14
C TRP A 35 9.72 -12.86 -15.14
N SER A 36 9.35 -14.04 -14.62
CA SER A 36 8.80 -15.10 -15.46
C SER A 36 7.40 -14.74 -15.97
N ASP A 37 7.04 -15.26 -17.13
CA ASP A 37 5.76 -14.99 -17.81
C ASP A 37 4.57 -15.32 -16.90
N LYS A 38 4.65 -16.46 -16.21
CA LYS A 38 3.66 -16.90 -15.23
C LYS A 38 3.47 -15.88 -14.10
N SER A 39 4.55 -15.25 -13.64
CA SER A 39 4.49 -14.26 -12.56
C SER A 39 3.94 -12.92 -13.07
N ALA A 40 4.34 -12.50 -14.27
CA ALA A 40 3.82 -11.30 -14.92
C ALA A 40 2.30 -11.38 -15.17
N ILE A 41 1.80 -12.53 -15.65
CA ILE A 41 0.35 -12.75 -15.84
C ILE A 41 -0.39 -12.65 -14.50
N LYS A 42 0.08 -13.37 -13.47
CA LYS A 42 -0.55 -13.32 -12.14
C LYS A 42 -0.50 -11.93 -11.50
N PHE A 43 0.54 -11.16 -11.76
CA PHE A 43 0.65 -9.78 -11.31
C PHE A 43 -0.42 -8.92 -12.01
N ALA A 44 -0.52 -9.02 -13.34
CA ALA A 44 -1.54 -8.29 -14.11
C ALA A 44 -2.97 -8.63 -13.64
N ASP A 45 -3.28 -9.91 -13.39
CA ASP A 45 -4.60 -10.34 -12.89
C ASP A 45 -4.95 -9.68 -11.54
N LYS A 46 -3.95 -9.55 -10.65
CA LYS A 46 -4.14 -8.88 -9.36
C LYS A 46 -4.24 -7.37 -9.50
N ALA A 47 -3.44 -6.77 -10.38
CA ALA A 47 -3.48 -5.35 -10.66
C ALA A 47 -4.85 -4.93 -11.22
N ASP A 48 -5.46 -5.76 -12.07
CA ASP A 48 -6.79 -5.50 -12.63
C ASP A 48 -7.88 -5.44 -11.54
N CYS A 49 -7.71 -6.15 -10.42
CA CYS A 49 -8.60 -6.02 -9.28
C CYS A 49 -8.65 -4.58 -8.74
N TYR A 50 -7.48 -3.94 -8.62
CA TYR A 50 -7.38 -2.55 -8.17
C TYR A 50 -7.88 -1.57 -9.22
N VAL A 51 -7.65 -1.83 -10.51
CA VAL A 51 -8.24 -1.02 -11.59
C VAL A 51 -9.76 -1.01 -11.47
N ARG A 52 -10.38 -2.18 -11.33
CA ARG A 52 -11.84 -2.31 -11.21
C ARG A 52 -12.36 -1.62 -9.96
N GLN A 53 -11.74 -1.85 -8.80
CA GLN A 53 -12.13 -1.21 -7.54
C GLN A 53 -12.08 0.32 -7.65
N TYR A 54 -10.93 0.86 -8.07
CA TYR A 54 -10.73 2.31 -8.02
C TYR A 54 -11.45 3.05 -9.13
N SER A 55 -11.79 2.38 -10.24
CA SER A 55 -12.65 2.97 -11.27
C SER A 55 -14.10 3.17 -10.82
N GLN A 56 -14.54 2.54 -9.73
CA GLN A 56 -15.90 2.66 -9.18
C GLN A 56 -16.06 3.81 -8.17
N TYR A 57 -14.97 4.44 -7.74
CA TYR A 57 -15.06 5.58 -6.82
C TYR A 57 -15.62 6.81 -7.54
N TYR A 58 -16.76 7.28 -7.05
CA TYR A 58 -17.36 8.56 -7.43
C TYR A 58 -16.94 9.62 -6.42
N ILE A 59 -16.52 10.78 -6.92
CA ILE A 59 -16.13 11.96 -6.13
C ILE A 59 -17.26 12.99 -6.27
N PRO A 60 -18.18 13.08 -5.30
CA PRO A 60 -19.33 13.99 -5.38
C PRO A 60 -18.95 15.45 -5.57
N GLU A 61 -17.85 15.89 -4.94
CA GLU A 61 -17.36 17.27 -4.99
C GLU A 61 -16.88 17.68 -6.39
N ALA A 62 -16.47 16.71 -7.20
CA ALA A 62 -16.03 16.91 -8.57
C ALA A 62 -17.08 16.47 -9.61
N ASP A 63 -18.21 15.89 -9.16
CA ASP A 63 -19.22 15.22 -9.99
C ASP A 63 -18.62 14.24 -11.02
N LEU A 64 -17.59 13.51 -10.60
CA LEU A 64 -16.80 12.66 -11.49
C LEU A 64 -16.45 11.36 -10.80
N TYR A 65 -16.51 10.26 -11.56
CA TYR A 65 -15.78 9.07 -11.17
C TYR A 65 -14.27 9.38 -11.27
N VAL A 66 -13.46 8.66 -10.48
CA VAL A 66 -12.00 8.59 -10.70
C VAL A 66 -11.69 8.18 -12.16
N THR A 67 -12.71 7.66 -12.88
CA THR A 67 -12.90 7.47 -14.34
C THR A 67 -11.86 6.59 -15.02
N ASN A 68 -10.70 6.40 -14.41
CA ASN A 68 -9.69 5.50 -14.90
C ASN A 68 -8.77 5.02 -13.76
N GLY A 69 -9.13 3.89 -13.15
CA GLY A 69 -8.29 3.22 -12.15
C GLY A 69 -6.93 2.77 -12.71
N ILE A 70 -6.73 2.75 -14.04
CA ILE A 70 -5.40 2.53 -14.65
C ILE A 70 -4.49 3.73 -14.39
N LYS A 71 -5.01 4.96 -14.44
CA LYS A 71 -4.20 6.17 -14.20
C LYS A 71 -3.64 6.23 -12.78
N THR A 72 -4.39 5.73 -11.81
CA THR A 72 -4.01 5.72 -10.40
C THR A 72 -3.43 4.37 -9.95
N LEU A 73 -3.36 3.38 -10.84
CA LEU A 73 -3.02 1.99 -10.50
C LEU A 73 -1.68 1.88 -9.77
N ASN A 74 -0.71 2.69 -10.19
CA ASN A 74 0.63 2.66 -9.63
C ASN A 74 0.63 2.99 -8.13
N GLU A 75 0.07 4.16 -7.80
CA GLU A 75 -0.08 4.64 -6.44
C GLU A 75 -1.00 3.73 -5.62
N ASN A 76 -2.12 3.29 -6.20
CA ASN A 76 -3.07 2.41 -5.52
C ASN A 76 -2.44 1.08 -5.10
N LEU A 77 -1.58 0.49 -5.95
CA LEU A 77 -0.83 -0.71 -5.59
C LEU A 77 0.12 -0.43 -4.43
N CYS A 78 0.88 0.66 -4.51
CA CYS A 78 1.85 1.04 -3.48
C CYS A 78 1.20 1.40 -2.14
N ASP A 79 0.07 2.09 -2.14
CA ASP A 79 -0.71 2.38 -0.92
C ASP A 79 -1.17 1.10 -0.21
N ASN A 80 -1.75 0.17 -0.98
CA ASN A 80 -2.25 -1.09 -0.43
C ASN A 80 -1.11 -2.00 0.04
N MET A 81 0.01 -2.02 -0.66
CA MET A 81 1.20 -2.77 -0.24
C MET A 81 1.88 -2.13 0.97
N GLY A 82 1.97 -0.80 1.00
CA GLY A 82 2.59 0.00 2.04
C GLY A 82 1.88 -0.16 3.37
N VAL A 83 0.54 0.00 3.40
CA VAL A 83 -0.23 -0.19 4.64
C VAL A 83 -0.10 -1.61 5.16
N LYS A 84 -0.16 -2.60 4.27
CA LYS A 84 -0.04 -4.01 4.63
C LYS A 84 1.34 -4.30 5.24
N ALA A 85 2.41 -3.87 4.58
CA ALA A 85 3.78 -4.07 5.05
C ALA A 85 4.02 -3.37 6.40
N ALA A 86 3.57 -2.11 6.53
CA ALA A 86 3.69 -1.33 7.74
C ALA A 86 2.93 -1.96 8.91
N PHE A 87 1.71 -2.47 8.67
CA PHE A 87 0.93 -3.15 9.71
C PHE A 87 1.58 -4.46 10.13
N TYR A 88 2.09 -5.27 9.19
CA TYR A 88 2.86 -6.48 9.55
C TYR A 88 4.10 -6.15 10.37
N ALA A 89 4.85 -5.11 10.00
CA ALA A 89 6.02 -4.65 10.74
C ALA A 89 5.64 -4.19 12.16
N TYR A 90 4.52 -3.48 12.29
CA TYR A 90 3.96 -3.05 13.58
C TYR A 90 3.61 -4.25 14.47
N LYS A 91 2.85 -5.24 13.96
CA LYS A 91 2.49 -6.44 14.73
C LYS A 91 3.72 -7.26 15.13
N LYS A 92 4.71 -7.36 14.24
CA LYS A 92 6.00 -8.01 14.55
C LYS A 92 6.72 -7.26 15.66
N PHE A 93 6.81 -5.93 15.58
CA PHE A 93 7.44 -5.09 16.59
C PHE A 93 6.77 -5.24 17.97
N GLN A 94 5.43 -5.17 18.04
CA GLN A 94 4.67 -5.38 19.28
C GLN A 94 4.99 -6.73 19.91
N ARG A 95 4.97 -7.81 19.11
CA ARG A 95 5.26 -9.17 19.59
C ARG A 95 6.70 -9.30 20.08
N ASP A 96 7.66 -8.83 19.29
CA ASP A 96 9.09 -9.02 19.58
C ASP A 96 9.56 -8.16 20.77
N ARG A 97 8.87 -7.04 21.05
CA ARG A 97 9.17 -6.16 22.19
C ARG A 97 8.22 -6.31 23.38
N ASN A 98 7.16 -7.10 23.23
CA ASN A 98 6.07 -7.23 24.20
C ASN A 98 5.49 -5.86 24.63
N ILE A 99 5.27 -4.97 23.65
CA ILE A 99 4.77 -3.61 23.87
C ILE A 99 3.29 -3.53 23.52
N SER A 100 2.55 -2.77 24.34
CA SER A 100 1.16 -2.36 24.15
C SER A 100 1.07 -0.82 24.19
N GLU A 101 0.79 -0.16 23.06
CA GLU A 101 0.59 1.30 22.95
C GLU A 101 -0.84 1.75 23.29
N LYS A 102 -1.13 2.04 24.56
CA LYS A 102 -2.35 2.77 24.91
C LYS A 102 -2.09 4.27 24.95
N VAL A 103 -2.95 5.05 24.30
CA VAL A 103 -2.90 6.52 24.35
C VAL A 103 -3.94 7.01 25.38
N PRO A 104 -3.51 7.65 26.49
CA PRO A 104 -4.44 8.19 27.47
C PRO A 104 -5.44 9.15 26.83
N GLY A 105 -6.72 9.03 27.19
CA GLY A 105 -7.80 9.89 26.69
C GLY A 105 -8.36 9.51 25.32
N LEU A 106 -7.84 8.47 24.65
CA LEU A 106 -8.41 7.96 23.40
C LEU A 106 -9.08 6.58 23.62
N PRO A 107 -10.34 6.40 23.22
CA PRO A 107 -11.07 5.13 23.40
C PRO A 107 -10.79 4.14 22.25
N PHE A 108 -9.54 4.08 21.77
CA PHE A 108 -9.15 3.25 20.62
C PHE A 108 -8.14 2.20 21.01
N THR A 109 -8.23 1.03 20.38
CA THR A 109 -7.19 0.01 20.46
C THR A 109 -5.95 0.45 19.70
N GLU A 110 -4.83 -0.20 20.00
CA GLU A 110 -3.56 -0.05 19.30
C GLU A 110 -3.67 -0.21 17.78
N ASP A 111 -4.36 -1.26 17.34
CA ASP A 111 -4.55 -1.53 15.92
C ASP A 111 -5.44 -0.45 15.29
N GLN A 112 -6.45 0.05 16.00
CA GLN A 112 -7.26 1.19 15.53
C GLN A 112 -6.42 2.46 15.42
N LEU A 113 -5.56 2.75 16.42
CA LEU A 113 -4.68 3.91 16.41
C LEU A 113 -3.68 3.88 15.25
N PHE A 114 -3.22 2.69 14.84
CA PHE A 114 -2.42 2.53 13.62
C PHE A 114 -3.17 3.07 12.39
N PHE A 115 -4.40 2.59 12.14
CA PHE A 115 -5.17 2.99 10.96
C PHE A 115 -5.67 4.44 11.03
N ILE A 116 -6.01 4.93 12.23
CA ILE A 116 -6.36 6.34 12.45
C ILE A 116 -5.17 7.24 12.12
N ASN A 117 -3.95 6.86 12.54
CA ASN A 117 -2.77 7.67 12.22
C ASN A 117 -2.41 7.64 10.74
N MET A 118 -2.58 6.50 10.07
CA MET A 118 -2.35 6.38 8.62
C MET A 118 -3.33 7.25 7.81
N ALA A 119 -4.58 7.35 8.25
CA ALA A 119 -5.62 8.11 7.56
C ALA A 119 -5.63 9.62 7.88
N ARG A 120 -4.70 10.09 8.72
CA ARG A 120 -4.66 11.47 9.21
C ARG A 120 -3.68 12.33 8.43
#